data_AF-A0A4P7SGA3-F1
#
_entry.id   AF-A0A4P7SGA3-F1
#
_cell.length_a   1.000
_cell.length_b   1.000
_cell.length_c   1.000
_cell.angle_alpha   90.00
_cell.angle_beta   90.00
_cell.angle_gamma   90.00
#
_symmetry.space_group_name_H-M   'P 1'
#
loop_
_entity.id
_entity.type
_entity.pdbx_description
1 polymer ?
#
loop_
_entity_poly.entity_id
_entity_poly.type
_entity_poly.pdbx_seq_one_letter_code
_entity_poly.pdbx_strand_id
1 'polypeptide(L)'
;MTDTYLELVNSGLTKKLAQQLGLPRPARLRRHRPGQPLLDGPVLVLGTGPDADAVATLLSSPAGGPTAPLAADTPSVLDGWDLEVHRHATPDVRYAAVVLVLTDVAHPDDLTAPVLAAASTLKTLRPGARVVTISRPALDTDAPAVAAARQGVDGFLRSLAKELRAGGTGNGLVVAADVPVTAASVVAGLRFFLSARSAFVDGQLLEVDSDAGELPADWEQPLAGKVAVVTGAARGIGAAIADVLARDGATVVAVDVPAAGEQLAQVANRVRGTALQLDVTAADAGERILEHARARHGRLDVVVHNAGITRDKLLANMSDDKWSSVLAVNIAAQLRINEALLTSGDFVDAPRIVALASTSGIAGNRGQTNYAASKGGVIGMVRATAPLLAAFGGTANAVAPGFIETEMTARIPAVTRQVARRLNSLQQGGLPVDVAEAIAFLASPAAGGIVGRTLRVCGQNMVGR
;
A
#
# COMPACT_ATOMS: atom_id res chain seq x y z
N MET A 1 20.11 -5.52 4.22
CA MET A 1 21.18 -4.83 4.97
C MET A 1 20.54 -3.68 5.73
N THR A 2 20.68 -3.68 7.05
CA THR A 2 20.19 -2.62 7.95
C THR A 2 20.89 -1.30 7.67
N ASP A 3 20.17 -0.18 7.81
CA ASP A 3 20.79 1.14 7.75
C ASP A 3 21.69 1.34 8.97
N THR A 4 22.97 0.99 8.83
CA THR A 4 23.98 1.09 9.91
C THR A 4 24.06 2.50 10.48
N TYR A 5 23.78 3.53 9.68
CA TYR A 5 23.69 4.92 10.16
C TYR A 5 22.47 5.12 11.05
N LEU A 6 21.27 4.64 10.64
CA LEU A 6 20.04 4.71 11.44
C LEU A 6 20.23 4.06 12.82
N GLU A 7 20.94 2.92 12.89
CA GLU A 7 21.24 2.24 14.16
C GLU A 7 22.25 3.02 15.01
N LEU A 8 23.30 3.55 14.38
CA LEU A 8 24.35 4.32 15.05
C LEU A 8 23.80 5.61 15.64
N VAL A 9 23.00 6.40 14.91
CA VAL A 9 22.51 7.71 15.38
C VAL A 9 21.33 7.63 16.35
N ASN A 10 20.80 6.43 16.60
CA ASN A 10 19.69 6.19 17.52
C ASN A 10 20.03 5.30 18.73
N SER A 11 21.31 4.99 18.96
CA SER A 11 21.78 4.20 20.11
C SER A 11 22.51 5.05 21.17
N GLY A 12 22.32 4.72 22.46
CA GLY A 12 23.06 5.22 23.63
C GLY A 12 23.82 6.55 23.53
N LEU A 13 25.16 6.49 23.58
CA LEU A 13 26.08 7.63 23.61
C LEU A 13 26.11 8.41 22.29
N THR A 14 26.02 7.69 21.16
CA THR A 14 26.04 8.25 19.80
C THR A 14 24.79 9.06 19.48
N LYS A 15 23.65 8.77 20.13
CA LYS A 15 22.44 9.60 20.11
C LYS A 15 22.69 11.03 20.61
N LYS A 16 23.42 11.17 21.73
CA LYS A 16 23.74 12.49 22.33
C LYS A 16 24.73 13.25 21.44
N LEU A 17 25.74 12.56 20.91
CA LEU A 17 26.73 13.13 20.01
C LEU A 17 26.09 13.61 18.69
N ALA A 18 25.22 12.80 18.07
CA ALA A 18 24.50 13.18 16.85
C ALA A 18 23.60 14.40 17.07
N GLN A 19 22.99 14.52 18.25
CA GLN A 19 22.18 15.69 18.62
C GLN A 19 23.02 16.95 18.80
N GLN A 20 24.22 16.85 19.40
CA GLN A 20 25.16 17.97 19.52
C GLN A 20 25.72 18.41 18.17
N LEU A 21 25.89 17.47 17.23
CA LEU A 21 26.42 17.72 15.88
C LEU A 21 25.34 18.09 14.85
N GLY A 22 24.06 18.18 15.25
CA GLY A 22 22.96 18.53 14.35
C GLY A 22 22.72 17.50 13.22
N LEU A 23 23.13 16.24 13.42
CA LEU A 23 23.03 15.21 12.39
C LEU A 23 21.57 14.76 12.18
N PRO A 24 21.14 14.47 10.94
CA PRO A 24 19.81 13.92 10.66
C PRO A 24 19.55 12.63 11.43
N ARG A 25 18.43 12.56 12.15
CA ARG A 25 18.04 11.39 12.96
C ARG A 25 16.69 10.86 12.50
N PRO A 26 16.66 10.07 11.41
CA PRO A 26 15.43 9.38 11.02
C PRO A 26 14.88 8.55 12.18
N ALA A 27 13.56 8.51 12.31
CA ALA A 27 12.90 7.67 13.30
C ALA A 27 13.00 6.19 12.92
N ARG A 28 13.03 5.30 13.91
CA ARG A 28 12.78 3.87 13.66
C ARG A 28 11.29 3.68 13.42
N LEU A 29 10.92 3.32 12.19
CA LEU A 29 9.52 3.11 11.82
C LEU A 29 8.99 1.83 12.47
N ARG A 30 7.84 1.94 13.14
CA ARG A 30 7.07 0.80 13.64
C ARG A 30 6.52 0.04 12.44
N ARG A 31 6.83 -1.26 12.36
CA ARG A 31 6.31 -2.19 11.34
C ARG A 31 5.52 -3.31 12.00
N HIS A 32 4.57 -3.87 11.27
CA HIS A 32 3.65 -4.86 11.79
C HIS A 32 4.39 -6.14 12.23
N ARG A 33 3.89 -6.73 13.31
CA ARG A 33 4.25 -8.05 13.81
C ARG A 33 2.95 -8.68 14.31
N PRO A 34 2.71 -9.98 14.03
CA PRO A 34 1.50 -10.65 14.47
C PRO A 34 1.24 -10.48 15.97
N GLY A 35 -0.02 -10.24 16.34
CA GLY A 35 -0.45 -10.07 17.73
C GLY A 35 -0.07 -8.73 18.39
N GLN A 36 0.53 -7.78 17.66
CA GLN A 36 0.68 -6.42 18.17
C GLN A 36 -0.62 -5.61 18.00
N PRO A 37 -0.92 -4.69 18.93
CA PRO A 37 -2.14 -3.88 18.83
C PRO A 37 -2.10 -2.99 17.58
N LEU A 38 -3.25 -2.63 17.03
CA LEU A 38 -3.33 -1.79 15.83
C LEU A 38 -2.62 -0.44 16.03
N LEU A 39 -2.94 0.23 17.14
CA LEU A 39 -2.35 1.48 17.60
C LEU A 39 -1.86 1.32 19.03
N ASP A 40 -0.91 2.16 19.44
CA ASP A 40 -0.40 2.21 20.81
C ASP A 40 -0.75 3.59 21.40
N GLY A 41 -2.03 3.76 21.74
CA GLY A 41 -2.60 5.00 22.30
C GLY A 41 -3.92 5.43 21.66
N PRO A 42 -4.54 6.50 22.20
CA PRO A 42 -5.86 6.96 21.78
C PRO A 42 -5.86 7.56 20.37
N VAL A 43 -7.06 7.59 19.77
CA VAL A 43 -7.33 8.21 18.47
C VAL A 43 -8.24 9.42 18.66
N LEU A 44 -7.86 10.53 18.06
CA LEU A 44 -8.70 11.72 17.97
C LEU A 44 -9.46 11.69 16.64
N VAL A 45 -10.79 11.69 16.68
CA VAL A 45 -11.64 11.82 15.48
C VAL A 45 -12.22 13.22 15.44
N LEU A 46 -11.89 13.96 14.39
CA LEU A 46 -12.31 15.34 14.13
C LEU A 46 -13.23 15.38 12.91
N GLY A 47 -14.16 16.31 12.91
CA GLY A 47 -15.20 16.42 11.90
C GLY A 47 -16.57 16.54 12.54
N THR A 48 -17.54 16.98 11.76
CA THR A 48 -18.94 17.07 12.15
C THR A 48 -19.78 16.15 11.29
N GLY A 49 -21.03 15.91 11.68
CA GLY A 49 -21.97 15.18 10.86
C GLY A 49 -21.92 13.65 11.02
N PRO A 50 -22.85 12.96 10.33
CA PRO A 50 -23.09 11.53 10.53
C PRO A 50 -21.89 10.65 10.14
N ASP A 51 -21.12 11.04 9.13
CA ASP A 51 -19.92 10.31 8.73
C ASP A 51 -18.85 10.35 9.83
N ALA A 52 -18.68 11.49 10.50
CA ALA A 52 -17.73 11.63 11.60
C ALA A 52 -18.15 10.77 12.79
N ASP A 53 -19.44 10.71 13.10
CA ASP A 53 -19.99 9.88 14.18
C ASP A 53 -19.91 8.38 13.85
N ALA A 54 -20.16 7.99 12.60
CA ALA A 54 -20.01 6.62 12.14
C ALA A 54 -18.55 6.15 12.25
N VAL A 55 -17.59 6.98 11.86
CA VAL A 55 -16.15 6.67 12.00
C VAL A 55 -15.74 6.55 13.46
N ALA A 56 -16.19 7.46 14.33
CA ALA A 56 -15.89 7.35 15.76
C ALA A 56 -16.51 6.09 16.38
N THR A 57 -17.75 5.77 16.02
CA THR A 57 -18.42 4.55 16.47
C THR A 57 -17.63 3.32 16.02
N LEU A 58 -17.31 3.22 14.71
CA LEU A 58 -16.52 2.13 14.14
C LEU A 58 -15.20 1.91 14.88
N LEU A 59 -14.46 2.98 15.18
CA LEU A 59 -13.16 2.90 15.86
C LEU A 59 -13.29 2.54 17.34
N SER A 60 -14.38 2.94 17.99
CA SER A 60 -14.66 2.62 19.39
C SER A 60 -15.34 1.27 19.59
N SER A 61 -15.92 0.69 18.53
CA SER A 61 -16.68 -0.54 18.63
C SER A 61 -15.77 -1.67 19.13
N PRO A 62 -16.09 -2.27 20.30
CA PRO A 62 -15.53 -3.55 20.65
C PRO A 62 -16.02 -4.59 19.65
N ALA A 63 -15.43 -5.78 19.69
CA ALA A 63 -15.86 -6.90 18.86
C ALA A 63 -17.40 -7.05 18.79
N GLY A 64 -18.01 -6.76 17.62
CA GLY A 64 -19.41 -7.06 17.28
C GLY A 64 -20.45 -5.91 17.25
N GLY A 65 -20.48 -5.09 16.19
CA GLY A 65 -21.72 -4.38 15.80
C GLY A 65 -21.59 -3.45 14.58
N PRO A 66 -22.68 -3.01 13.91
CA PRO A 66 -24.05 -3.53 13.85
C PRO A 66 -24.37 -4.07 12.44
N THR A 67 -24.10 -5.34 12.16
CA THR A 67 -24.62 -6.02 10.97
C THR A 67 -25.02 -7.45 11.30
N ALA A 68 -26.35 -7.68 11.33
CA ALA A 68 -27.08 -8.96 11.38
C ALA A 68 -26.83 -9.94 12.56
N PRO A 69 -27.88 -10.65 13.05
CA PRO A 69 -27.72 -11.66 14.08
C PRO A 69 -27.03 -12.90 13.49
N LEU A 70 -25.81 -13.19 13.94
CA LEU A 70 -25.09 -14.44 13.64
C LEU A 70 -25.52 -15.54 14.63
N ALA A 71 -25.63 -16.77 14.13
CA ALA A 71 -26.02 -17.95 14.88
C ALA A 71 -25.04 -18.27 16.03
N ALA A 72 -25.58 -18.79 17.13
CA ALA A 72 -24.97 -18.84 18.47
C ALA A 72 -23.67 -19.64 18.65
N ASP A 73 -23.17 -20.35 17.63
CA ASP A 73 -21.99 -21.24 17.74
C ASP A 73 -20.83 -20.86 16.79
N THR A 74 -20.81 -19.62 16.29
CA THR A 74 -19.68 -19.10 15.49
C THR A 74 -18.81 -18.21 16.39
N PRO A 75 -17.47 -18.36 16.42
CA PRO A 75 -16.59 -17.36 17.03
C PRO A 75 -16.94 -15.97 16.47
N SER A 76 -17.23 -15.00 17.33
CA SER A 76 -17.76 -13.69 16.94
C SER A 76 -16.83 -12.98 15.95
N VAL A 77 -17.39 -12.58 14.81
CA VAL A 77 -16.74 -12.29 13.51
C VAL A 77 -15.97 -10.96 13.43
N LEU A 78 -15.63 -10.28 14.53
CA LEU A 78 -14.87 -9.03 14.45
C LEU A 78 -13.99 -8.90 15.70
N ASP A 79 -12.68 -9.15 15.61
CA ASP A 79 -11.76 -8.47 16.53
C ASP A 79 -11.89 -6.97 16.25
N GLY A 80 -12.69 -6.30 17.08
CA GLY A 80 -13.03 -4.89 16.96
C GLY A 80 -11.79 -3.99 16.94
N TRP A 81 -12.00 -2.74 16.57
CA TRP A 81 -10.93 -1.73 16.67
C TRP A 81 -10.55 -1.51 18.14
N ASP A 82 -11.55 -1.51 19.03
CA ASP A 82 -11.44 -1.34 20.49
C ASP A 82 -10.45 -0.24 20.88
N LEU A 83 -10.54 0.89 20.16
CA LEU A 83 -9.66 2.03 20.37
C LEU A 83 -10.31 3.02 21.34
N GLU A 84 -9.49 3.61 22.19
CA GLU A 84 -9.87 4.79 22.95
C GLU A 84 -10.06 5.98 21.99
N VAL A 85 -11.32 6.35 21.73
CA VAL A 85 -11.69 7.42 20.78
C VAL A 85 -12.05 8.71 21.51
N HIS A 86 -11.36 9.79 21.17
CA HIS A 86 -11.70 11.14 21.61
C HIS A 86 -12.35 11.91 20.45
N ARG A 87 -13.40 12.68 20.73
CA ARG A 87 -14.06 13.56 19.76
C ARG A 87 -13.55 15.01 19.79
N HIS A 88 -12.73 15.33 20.78
CA HIS A 88 -12.15 16.64 20.99
C HIS A 88 -10.72 16.49 21.49
N ALA A 89 -9.83 17.40 21.08
CA ALA A 89 -8.46 17.42 21.57
C ALA A 89 -8.45 17.67 23.08
N THR A 90 -7.89 16.74 23.84
CA THR A 90 -7.75 16.84 25.29
C THR A 90 -6.34 17.31 25.64
N PRO A 91 -6.18 18.32 26.52
CA PRO A 91 -4.86 18.70 27.02
C PRO A 91 -4.10 17.48 27.57
N ASP A 92 -2.78 17.48 27.39
CA ASP A 92 -1.84 16.45 27.89
C ASP A 92 -1.99 15.03 27.31
N VAL A 93 -3.02 14.77 26.50
CA VAL A 93 -3.17 13.49 25.79
C VAL A 93 -2.23 13.43 24.59
N ARG A 94 -1.50 12.32 24.49
CA ARG A 94 -0.64 12.01 23.35
C ARG A 94 -1.32 10.99 22.45
N TYR A 95 -1.92 11.47 21.37
CA TYR A 95 -2.63 10.64 20.41
C TYR A 95 -1.68 9.79 19.57
N ALA A 96 -2.07 8.53 19.35
CA ALA A 96 -1.44 7.63 18.39
C ALA A 96 -1.95 7.88 16.97
N ALA A 97 -3.17 8.41 16.83
CA ALA A 97 -3.69 8.82 15.54
C ALA A 97 -4.66 10.01 15.62
N VAL A 98 -4.80 10.72 14.51
CA VAL A 98 -5.82 11.74 14.27
C VAL A 98 -6.55 11.38 12.97
N VAL A 99 -7.86 11.22 13.02
CA VAL A 99 -8.71 11.00 11.84
C VAL A 99 -9.54 12.25 11.60
N LEU A 100 -9.34 12.91 10.47
CA LEU A 100 -10.15 14.06 10.05
C LEU A 100 -11.20 13.59 9.05
N VAL A 101 -12.46 13.59 9.46
CA VAL A 101 -13.61 13.31 8.59
C VAL A 101 -14.10 14.63 8.01
N LEU A 102 -13.79 14.83 6.73
CA LEU A 102 -13.96 16.05 5.95
C LEU A 102 -14.92 15.83 4.78
N THR A 103 -15.87 14.89 4.92
CA THR A 103 -16.80 14.52 3.85
C THR A 103 -17.85 15.59 3.57
N ASP A 104 -18.19 16.40 4.58
CA ASP A 104 -19.18 17.49 4.49
C ASP A 104 -18.60 18.83 4.00
N VAL A 105 -17.29 18.91 3.71
CA VAL A 105 -16.64 20.15 3.27
C VAL A 105 -17.19 20.60 1.92
N ALA A 106 -17.77 21.80 1.90
CA ALA A 106 -18.42 22.40 0.71
C ALA A 106 -17.92 23.82 0.40
N HIS A 107 -17.27 24.47 1.36
CA HIS A 107 -16.61 25.76 1.22
C HIS A 107 -15.21 25.72 1.86
N PRO A 108 -14.19 26.45 1.35
CA PRO A 108 -12.84 26.44 1.92
C PRO A 108 -12.79 26.78 3.43
N ASP A 109 -13.70 27.63 3.91
CA ASP A 109 -13.77 28.01 5.31
C ASP A 109 -14.12 26.84 6.24
N ASP A 110 -14.82 25.81 5.74
CA ASP A 110 -15.22 24.61 6.49
C ASP A 110 -14.00 23.82 6.98
N LEU A 111 -12.85 23.98 6.34
CA LEU A 111 -11.59 23.34 6.75
C LEU A 111 -11.04 23.93 8.06
N THR A 112 -11.37 25.18 8.37
CA THR A 112 -10.70 25.95 9.43
C THR A 112 -10.77 25.27 10.79
N ALA A 113 -11.98 24.94 11.24
CA ALA A 113 -12.20 24.36 12.57
C ALA A 113 -11.53 22.98 12.74
N PRO A 114 -11.77 21.97 11.88
CA PRO A 114 -11.14 20.66 12.03
C PRO A 114 -9.61 20.70 11.85
N VAL A 115 -9.09 21.55 10.95
CA VAL A 115 -7.64 21.70 10.74
C VAL A 115 -6.96 22.34 11.95
N LEU A 116 -7.51 23.40 12.52
CA LEU A 116 -6.95 24.03 13.74
C LEU A 116 -7.02 23.10 14.95
N ALA A 117 -8.10 22.31 15.07
CA ALA A 117 -8.20 21.28 16.09
C ALA A 117 -7.09 20.22 15.94
N ALA A 118 -6.84 19.73 14.72
CA ALA A 118 -5.74 18.81 14.46
C ALA A 118 -4.37 19.46 14.77
N ALA A 119 -4.16 20.70 14.32
CA ALA A 119 -2.93 21.46 14.52
C ALA A 119 -2.54 21.58 16.00
N SER A 120 -3.53 21.73 16.90
CA SER A 120 -3.31 21.81 18.34
C SER A 120 -2.64 20.57 18.95
N THR A 121 -2.75 19.40 18.28
CA THR A 121 -2.22 18.12 18.77
C THR A 121 -0.89 17.70 18.13
N LEU A 122 -0.50 18.32 17.00
CA LEU A 122 0.65 17.86 16.21
C LEU A 122 1.97 17.80 17.00
N LYS A 123 2.14 18.70 17.97
CA LYS A 123 3.34 18.74 18.82
C LYS A 123 3.38 17.63 19.87
N THR A 124 2.22 17.07 20.26
CA THR A 124 2.09 16.08 21.33
C THR A 124 1.86 14.66 20.81
N LEU A 125 1.70 14.47 19.50
CA LEU A 125 1.57 13.16 18.86
C LEU A 125 2.65 12.16 19.34
N ARG A 126 2.26 10.89 19.41
CA ARG A 126 3.19 9.79 19.70
C ARG A 126 4.16 9.58 18.52
N PRO A 127 5.37 9.05 18.76
CA PRO A 127 6.24 8.61 17.67
C PRO A 127 5.55 7.59 16.77
N GLY A 128 5.67 7.75 15.45
CA GLY A 128 4.96 6.90 14.50
C GLY A 128 3.45 7.14 14.43
N ALA A 129 2.95 8.29 14.89
CA ALA A 129 1.52 8.60 14.83
C ALA A 129 0.97 8.63 13.39
N ARG A 130 -0.33 8.40 13.27
CA ARG A 130 -1.04 8.37 11.97
C ARG A 130 -1.99 9.54 11.87
N VAL A 131 -1.92 10.32 10.79
CA VAL A 131 -2.98 11.25 10.44
C VAL A 131 -3.69 10.72 9.21
N VAL A 132 -5.01 10.57 9.28
CA VAL A 132 -5.82 10.06 8.17
C VAL A 132 -6.95 11.02 7.86
N THR A 133 -7.06 11.53 6.64
CA THR A 133 -8.25 12.25 6.19
C THR A 133 -9.25 11.28 5.55
N ILE A 134 -10.54 11.51 5.73
CA ILE A 134 -11.62 10.88 4.96
C ILE A 134 -12.38 12.03 4.29
N SER A 135 -12.36 12.10 2.97
CA SER A 135 -12.94 13.22 2.20
C SER A 135 -13.71 12.71 0.98
N ARG A 136 -14.41 13.62 0.29
CA ARG A 136 -15.06 13.37 -0.99
C ARG A 136 -14.21 13.95 -2.14
N PRO A 137 -14.19 13.35 -3.34
CA PRO A 137 -13.47 13.89 -4.48
C PRO A 137 -14.10 15.20 -4.97
N ALA A 138 -13.28 16.11 -5.50
CA ALA A 138 -13.79 17.20 -6.32
C ALA A 138 -14.28 16.63 -7.66
N LEU A 139 -15.48 16.99 -8.08
CA LEU A 139 -16.06 16.57 -9.36
C LEU A 139 -16.06 17.74 -10.35
N ASP A 140 -15.94 17.43 -11.65
CA ASP A 140 -16.03 18.45 -12.71
C ASP A 140 -17.42 19.14 -12.77
N THR A 141 -18.42 18.53 -12.15
CA THR A 141 -19.80 19.03 -12.04
C THR A 141 -20.09 19.77 -10.73
N ASP A 142 -19.14 19.82 -9.79
CA ASP A 142 -19.31 20.53 -8.52
C ASP A 142 -19.36 22.05 -8.76
N ALA A 143 -20.06 22.78 -7.86
CA ALA A 143 -19.91 24.22 -7.80
C ALA A 143 -18.45 24.59 -7.50
N PRO A 144 -17.90 25.70 -8.05
CA PRO A 144 -16.48 26.03 -7.90
C PRO A 144 -15.98 26.06 -6.44
N ALA A 145 -16.81 26.52 -5.49
CA ALA A 145 -16.46 26.54 -4.07
C ALA A 145 -16.30 25.12 -3.48
N VAL A 146 -17.18 24.19 -3.86
CA VAL A 146 -17.15 22.79 -3.42
C VAL A 146 -15.92 22.10 -3.99
N ALA A 147 -15.68 22.25 -5.30
CA ALA A 147 -14.51 21.70 -5.96
C ALA A 147 -13.21 22.23 -5.33
N ALA A 148 -13.13 23.55 -5.07
CA ALA A 148 -11.97 24.16 -4.43
C ALA A 148 -11.75 23.64 -2.99
N ALA A 149 -12.82 23.50 -2.21
CA ALA A 149 -12.74 23.04 -0.83
C ALA A 149 -12.27 21.58 -0.75
N ARG A 150 -12.88 20.69 -1.56
CA ARG A 150 -12.53 19.26 -1.63
C ARG A 150 -11.11 19.06 -2.17
N GLN A 151 -10.73 19.74 -3.24
CA GLN A 151 -9.37 19.68 -3.78
C GLN A 151 -8.33 20.27 -2.81
N GLY A 152 -8.73 21.24 -1.99
CA GLY A 152 -7.89 21.82 -0.94
C GLY A 152 -7.45 20.81 0.12
N VAL A 153 -8.26 19.79 0.41
CA VAL A 153 -7.92 18.70 1.35
C VAL A 153 -6.64 17.98 0.91
N ASP A 154 -6.47 17.74 -0.39
CA ASP A 154 -5.30 17.05 -0.93
C ASP A 154 -4.00 17.81 -0.65
N GLY A 155 -4.01 19.11 -0.95
CA GLY A 155 -2.87 19.99 -0.73
C GLY A 155 -2.55 20.13 0.76
N PHE A 156 -3.58 20.25 1.60
CA PHE A 156 -3.47 20.26 3.04
C PHE A 156 -2.81 18.98 3.56
N LEU A 157 -3.36 17.80 3.24
CA LEU A 157 -2.86 16.52 3.74
C LEU A 157 -1.39 16.29 3.35
N ARG A 158 -1.06 16.53 2.07
CA ARG A 158 0.32 16.35 1.58
C ARG A 158 1.29 17.31 2.26
N SER A 159 0.86 18.52 2.59
CA SER A 159 1.71 19.47 3.33
C SER A 159 1.86 19.03 4.79
N LEU A 160 0.76 18.68 5.44
CA LEU A 160 0.74 18.17 6.81
C LEU A 160 1.66 16.96 6.99
N ALA A 161 1.62 15.99 6.08
CA ALA A 161 2.47 14.81 6.12
C ALA A 161 3.99 15.16 6.14
N LYS A 162 4.40 16.25 5.46
CA LYS A 162 5.80 16.73 5.48
C LYS A 162 6.19 17.39 6.81
N GLU A 163 5.21 17.86 7.59
CA GLU A 163 5.42 18.50 8.88
C GLU A 163 5.42 17.51 10.04
N LEU A 164 4.87 16.31 9.83
CA LEU A 164 4.86 15.24 10.83
C LEU A 164 6.29 14.83 11.19
N ARG A 165 6.47 14.48 12.46
CA ARG A 165 7.77 14.18 13.05
C ARG A 165 7.81 12.75 13.58
N ALA A 166 9.00 12.31 13.95
CA ALA A 166 9.22 11.03 14.64
C ALA A 166 8.63 9.81 13.90
N GLY A 167 8.65 9.83 12.55
CA GLY A 167 8.15 8.75 11.72
C GLY A 167 6.63 8.66 11.62
N GLY A 168 5.92 9.73 12.01
CA GLY A 168 4.50 9.87 11.73
C GLY A 168 4.23 9.99 10.23
N THR A 169 3.03 9.59 9.81
CA THR A 169 2.62 9.58 8.39
C THR A 169 1.23 10.19 8.24
N GLY A 170 1.01 10.92 7.15
CA GLY A 170 -0.29 11.50 6.78
C GLY A 170 -0.81 10.88 5.49
N ASN A 171 -1.95 10.22 5.51
CA ASN A 171 -2.59 9.62 4.33
C ASN A 171 -4.09 9.97 4.29
N GLY A 172 -4.79 9.66 3.20
CA GLY A 172 -6.21 9.96 3.09
C GLY A 172 -6.98 8.94 2.27
N LEU A 173 -8.25 8.79 2.60
CA LEU A 173 -9.25 8.07 1.82
C LEU A 173 -10.14 9.09 1.14
N VAL A 174 -10.25 8.99 -0.18
CA VAL A 174 -11.14 9.81 -1.00
C VAL A 174 -12.31 8.93 -1.39
N VAL A 175 -13.45 9.10 -0.73
CA VAL A 175 -14.59 8.20 -0.81
C VAL A 175 -15.62 8.78 -1.79
N ALA A 176 -15.99 8.01 -2.82
CA ALA A 176 -17.03 8.42 -3.78
C ALA A 176 -18.34 8.79 -3.07
N ALA A 177 -19.11 9.73 -3.63
CA ALA A 177 -20.21 10.39 -2.93
C ALA A 177 -21.30 9.44 -2.40
N ASP A 178 -21.55 8.35 -3.11
CA ASP A 178 -22.53 7.31 -2.81
C ASP A 178 -21.99 6.16 -1.94
N VAL A 179 -20.69 6.18 -1.63
CA VAL A 179 -20.06 5.14 -0.80
C VAL A 179 -20.12 5.53 0.68
N PRO A 180 -20.70 4.69 1.55
CA PRO A 180 -20.69 4.92 2.99
C PRO A 180 -19.26 4.88 3.56
N VAL A 181 -18.97 5.70 4.56
CA VAL A 181 -17.66 5.66 5.26
C VAL A 181 -17.43 4.36 6.05
N THR A 182 -18.48 3.54 6.18
CA THR A 182 -18.44 2.21 6.80
C THR A 182 -18.33 1.08 5.77
N ALA A 183 -18.22 1.36 4.48
CA ALA A 183 -18.04 0.34 3.45
C ALA A 183 -16.74 -0.44 3.66
N ALA A 184 -16.72 -1.72 3.28
CA ALA A 184 -15.60 -2.64 3.57
C ALA A 184 -14.24 -2.07 3.14
N SER A 185 -14.18 -1.45 1.95
CA SER A 185 -12.96 -0.85 1.41
C SER A 185 -12.51 0.41 2.16
N VAL A 186 -13.44 1.21 2.67
CA VAL A 186 -13.12 2.37 3.51
C VAL A 186 -12.57 1.89 4.85
N VAL A 187 -13.23 0.90 5.48
CA VAL A 187 -12.78 0.30 6.74
C VAL A 187 -11.40 -0.33 6.60
N ALA A 188 -11.16 -1.11 5.54
CA ALA A 188 -9.88 -1.74 5.28
C ALA A 188 -8.77 -0.71 4.99
N GLY A 189 -9.06 0.32 4.19
CA GLY A 189 -8.13 1.41 3.93
C GLY A 189 -7.77 2.19 5.18
N LEU A 190 -8.77 2.47 6.04
CA LEU A 190 -8.56 3.13 7.32
C LEU A 190 -7.69 2.25 8.23
N ARG A 191 -7.95 0.94 8.28
CA ARG A 191 -7.17 0.00 9.10
C ARG A 191 -5.74 -0.09 8.62
N PHE A 192 -5.53 -0.15 7.31
CA PHE A 192 -4.20 -0.15 6.71
C PHE A 192 -3.43 1.13 7.10
N PHE A 193 -4.00 2.32 6.90
CA PHE A 193 -3.36 3.59 7.23
C PHE A 193 -3.15 3.83 8.73
N LEU A 194 -4.03 3.30 9.59
CA LEU A 194 -3.85 3.39 11.04
C LEU A 194 -2.84 2.36 11.58
N SER A 195 -2.54 1.31 10.83
CA SER A 195 -1.65 0.24 11.29
C SER A 195 -0.15 0.53 11.09
N ALA A 196 0.67 -0.38 11.62
CA ALA A 196 2.08 -0.47 11.31
C ALA A 196 2.38 -1.09 9.92
N ARG A 197 1.37 -1.58 9.19
CA ARG A 197 1.51 -2.15 7.83
C ARG A 197 1.75 -1.05 6.78
N SER A 198 1.31 0.18 7.03
CA SER A 198 1.50 1.35 6.15
C SER A 198 2.75 2.19 6.47
N ALA A 199 3.75 1.62 7.16
CA ALA A 199 4.88 2.36 7.73
C ALA A 199 5.67 3.25 6.75
N PHE A 200 5.67 2.92 5.45
CA PHE A 200 6.36 3.68 4.40
C PHE A 200 5.40 4.22 3.32
N VAL A 201 4.10 4.24 3.60
CA VAL A 201 3.08 4.92 2.80
C VAL A 201 2.79 6.25 3.48
N ASP A 202 3.11 7.34 2.79
CA ASP A 202 3.02 8.68 3.35
C ASP A 202 2.71 9.72 2.28
N GLY A 203 1.87 10.68 2.62
CA GLY A 203 1.32 11.70 1.74
C GLY A 203 0.47 11.15 0.60
N GLN A 204 -0.15 9.98 0.75
CA GLN A 204 -0.97 9.34 -0.28
C GLN A 204 -2.47 9.56 -0.04
N LEU A 205 -3.20 9.73 -1.13
CA LEU A 205 -4.66 9.75 -1.16
C LEU A 205 -5.09 8.51 -1.94
N LEU A 206 -5.94 7.69 -1.34
CA LEU A 206 -6.44 6.47 -1.91
C LEU A 206 -7.94 6.60 -2.16
N GLU A 207 -8.32 6.55 -3.44
CA GLU A 207 -9.71 6.60 -3.86
C GLU A 207 -10.42 5.27 -3.59
N VAL A 208 -11.65 5.36 -3.10
CA VAL A 208 -12.60 4.25 -2.92
C VAL A 208 -13.84 4.55 -3.75
N ASP A 209 -14.07 3.71 -4.76
CA ASP A 209 -15.01 3.95 -5.86
C ASP A 209 -16.39 3.36 -5.64
N SER A 210 -16.47 2.30 -4.86
CA SER A 210 -17.71 1.59 -4.57
C SER A 210 -17.71 1.01 -3.17
N ASP A 211 -18.87 0.55 -2.74
CA ASP A 211 -19.05 -0.18 -1.49
C ASP A 211 -18.63 -1.66 -1.56
N ALA A 212 -18.09 -2.09 -2.70
CA ALA A 212 -17.63 -3.45 -2.92
C ALA A 212 -16.50 -3.84 -1.95
N GLY A 213 -16.47 -5.15 -1.65
CA GLY A 213 -15.49 -5.77 -0.77
C GLY A 213 -16.15 -6.53 0.37
N GLU A 214 -15.37 -7.40 0.99
CA GLU A 214 -15.82 -8.24 2.09
C GLU A 214 -14.81 -8.13 3.24
N LEU A 215 -15.29 -7.75 4.43
CA LEU A 215 -14.45 -7.70 5.61
C LEU A 215 -13.98 -9.12 5.98
N PRO A 216 -12.71 -9.32 6.36
CA PRO A 216 -12.24 -10.64 6.70
C PRO A 216 -12.81 -11.08 8.05
N ALA A 217 -13.01 -12.39 8.22
CA ALA A 217 -13.37 -12.96 9.52
C ALA A 217 -12.23 -12.80 10.56
N ASP A 218 -10.98 -12.80 10.10
CA ASP A 218 -9.79 -12.56 10.91
C ASP A 218 -8.90 -11.50 10.23
N TRP A 219 -8.68 -10.39 10.92
CA TRP A 219 -7.85 -9.28 10.43
C TRP A 219 -6.35 -9.60 10.40
N GLU A 220 -5.89 -10.61 11.14
CA GLU A 220 -4.52 -11.11 11.07
C GLU A 220 -4.34 -12.09 9.90
N GLN A 221 -5.43 -12.71 9.41
CA GLN A 221 -5.43 -13.56 8.22
C GLN A 221 -6.45 -13.12 7.14
N PRO A 222 -6.31 -11.88 6.59
CA PRO A 222 -7.29 -11.33 5.65
C PRO A 222 -7.32 -12.03 4.29
N LEU A 223 -6.37 -12.92 4.01
CA LEU A 223 -6.27 -13.70 2.77
C LEU A 223 -6.48 -15.20 3.01
N ALA A 224 -7.03 -15.59 4.18
CA ALA A 224 -7.35 -16.98 4.48
C ALA A 224 -8.15 -17.63 3.34
N GLY A 225 -7.68 -18.79 2.88
CA GLY A 225 -8.31 -19.57 1.82
C GLY A 225 -8.08 -19.05 0.39
N LYS A 226 -7.30 -17.97 0.21
CA LYS A 226 -6.94 -17.45 -1.13
C LYS A 226 -5.67 -18.12 -1.67
N VAL A 227 -5.60 -18.32 -2.97
CA VAL A 227 -4.42 -18.78 -3.70
C VAL A 227 -3.80 -17.61 -4.46
N ALA A 228 -2.54 -17.30 -4.16
CA ALA A 228 -1.83 -16.15 -4.69
C ALA A 228 -0.57 -16.54 -5.47
N VAL A 229 -0.46 -16.07 -6.71
CA VAL A 229 0.75 -16.19 -7.52
C VAL A 229 1.60 -14.94 -7.36
N VAL A 230 2.91 -15.10 -7.14
CA VAL A 230 3.88 -13.99 -7.08
C VAL A 230 4.98 -14.23 -8.09
N THR A 231 5.14 -13.34 -9.06
CA THR A 231 6.22 -13.42 -10.05
C THR A 231 7.51 -12.75 -9.56
N GLY A 232 8.68 -13.27 -9.95
CA GLY A 232 9.97 -12.77 -9.45
C GLY A 232 10.14 -13.02 -7.95
N ALA A 233 9.63 -14.14 -7.44
CA ALA A 233 9.49 -14.43 -6.02
C ALA A 233 10.75 -14.99 -5.35
N ALA A 234 11.82 -15.32 -6.10
CA ALA A 234 12.96 -16.02 -5.53
C ALA A 234 13.76 -15.20 -4.52
N ARG A 235 13.65 -13.86 -4.54
CA ARG A 235 14.39 -12.96 -3.63
C ARG A 235 13.78 -11.55 -3.55
N GLY A 236 14.37 -10.71 -2.70
CA GLY A 236 14.09 -9.27 -2.66
C GLY A 236 12.62 -8.97 -2.31
N ILE A 237 12.00 -8.07 -3.08
CA ILE A 237 10.61 -7.66 -2.87
C ILE A 237 9.64 -8.82 -3.13
N GLY A 238 9.87 -9.63 -4.17
CA GLY A 238 9.01 -10.79 -4.46
C GLY A 238 8.98 -11.81 -3.33
N ALA A 239 10.12 -12.12 -2.73
CA ALA A 239 10.18 -13.00 -1.56
C ALA A 239 9.44 -12.40 -0.35
N ALA A 240 9.58 -11.10 -0.10
CA ALA A 240 8.86 -10.42 0.97
C ALA A 240 7.35 -10.40 0.75
N ILE A 241 6.90 -10.25 -0.51
CA ILE A 241 5.48 -10.39 -0.88
C ILE A 241 4.99 -11.79 -0.55
N ALA A 242 5.73 -12.83 -0.97
CA ALA A 242 5.38 -14.21 -0.65
C ALA A 242 5.27 -14.44 0.87
N ASP A 243 6.23 -13.94 1.65
CA ASP A 243 6.22 -14.06 3.11
C ASP A 243 5.00 -13.37 3.74
N VAL A 244 4.63 -12.17 3.29
CA VAL A 244 3.49 -11.41 3.82
C VAL A 244 2.15 -12.01 3.40
N LEU A 245 1.98 -12.41 2.13
CA LEU A 245 0.73 -13.04 1.67
C LEU A 245 0.47 -14.35 2.42
N ALA A 246 1.52 -15.16 2.66
CA ALA A 246 1.40 -16.38 3.43
C ALA A 246 1.13 -16.13 4.91
N ARG A 247 1.76 -15.11 5.51
CA ARG A 247 1.44 -14.67 6.89
C ARG A 247 -0.04 -14.31 7.02
N ASP A 248 -0.58 -13.63 6.01
CA ASP A 248 -1.97 -13.17 5.96
C ASP A 248 -2.95 -14.29 5.55
N GLY A 249 -2.50 -15.55 5.41
CA GLY A 249 -3.35 -16.73 5.23
C GLY A 249 -3.46 -17.25 3.79
N ALA A 250 -2.78 -16.65 2.82
CA ALA A 250 -2.82 -17.11 1.44
C ALA A 250 -1.93 -18.34 1.21
N THR A 251 -2.38 -19.24 0.33
CA THR A 251 -1.52 -20.27 -0.27
C THR A 251 -0.73 -19.65 -1.42
N VAL A 252 0.60 -19.63 -1.34
CA VAL A 252 1.45 -18.93 -2.31
C VAL A 252 2.02 -19.87 -3.37
N VAL A 253 1.88 -19.49 -4.64
CA VAL A 253 2.63 -20.04 -5.78
C VAL A 253 3.74 -19.05 -6.12
N ALA A 254 4.97 -19.41 -5.78
CA ALA A 254 6.15 -18.60 -6.06
C ALA A 254 6.67 -18.90 -7.48
N VAL A 255 6.75 -17.87 -8.32
CA VAL A 255 7.18 -17.98 -9.73
C VAL A 255 8.47 -17.22 -9.94
N ASP A 256 9.47 -17.86 -10.53
CA ASP A 256 10.70 -17.22 -10.99
C ASP A 256 11.37 -18.05 -12.09
N VAL A 257 12.40 -17.50 -12.73
CA VAL A 257 13.13 -18.19 -13.81
C VAL A 257 13.82 -19.46 -13.29
N PRO A 258 14.01 -20.50 -14.12
CA PRO A 258 14.70 -21.72 -13.71
C PRO A 258 16.09 -21.49 -13.10
N ALA A 259 16.81 -20.47 -13.57
CA ALA A 259 18.13 -20.09 -13.04
C ALA A 259 18.10 -19.63 -11.57
N ALA A 260 16.94 -19.25 -11.03
CA ALA A 260 16.74 -18.88 -9.63
C ALA A 260 16.04 -20.01 -8.83
N GLY A 261 16.00 -21.23 -9.38
CA GLY A 261 15.21 -22.35 -8.85
C GLY A 261 15.56 -22.75 -7.42
N GLU A 262 16.83 -22.64 -7.02
CA GLU A 262 17.26 -22.92 -5.64
C GLU A 262 16.67 -21.91 -4.65
N GLN A 263 16.84 -20.61 -4.91
CA GLN A 263 16.28 -19.57 -4.03
C GLN A 263 14.75 -19.60 -4.05
N LEU A 264 14.14 -19.90 -5.20
CA LEU A 264 12.70 -20.06 -5.34
C LEU A 264 12.17 -21.20 -4.47
N ALA A 265 12.84 -22.35 -4.46
CA ALA A 265 12.48 -23.48 -3.61
C ALA A 265 12.60 -23.13 -2.13
N GLN A 266 13.63 -22.38 -1.73
CA GLN A 266 13.79 -21.91 -0.34
C GLN A 266 12.62 -21.01 0.09
N VAL A 267 12.20 -20.07 -0.77
CA VAL A 267 11.03 -19.21 -0.51
C VAL A 267 9.76 -20.05 -0.41
N ALA A 268 9.49 -20.91 -1.41
CA ALA A 268 8.30 -21.76 -1.41
C ALA A 268 8.19 -22.64 -0.16
N ASN A 269 9.31 -23.26 0.27
CA ASN A 269 9.34 -24.06 1.50
C ASN A 269 9.07 -23.21 2.75
N ARG A 270 9.70 -22.02 2.86
CA ARG A 270 9.52 -21.12 4.00
C ARG A 270 8.08 -20.66 4.16
N VAL A 271 7.41 -20.36 3.06
CA VAL A 271 6.00 -19.92 3.05
C VAL A 271 5.01 -21.09 3.00
N ARG A 272 5.50 -22.34 2.99
CA ARG A 272 4.69 -23.56 2.82
C ARG A 272 3.80 -23.52 1.57
N GLY A 273 4.32 -22.88 0.52
CA GLY A 273 3.69 -22.75 -0.79
C GLY A 273 4.26 -23.73 -1.82
N THR A 274 4.09 -23.43 -3.11
CA THR A 274 4.68 -24.22 -4.20
C THR A 274 5.52 -23.35 -5.12
N ALA A 275 6.59 -23.92 -5.69
CA ALA A 275 7.44 -23.25 -6.66
C ALA A 275 7.03 -23.62 -8.09
N LEU A 276 7.02 -22.63 -8.98
CA LEU A 276 6.88 -22.80 -10.43
C LEU A 276 8.05 -22.09 -11.13
N GLN A 277 8.97 -22.89 -11.69
CA GLN A 277 10.06 -22.36 -12.49
C GLN A 277 9.57 -22.03 -13.90
N LEU A 278 9.52 -20.74 -14.23
CA LEU A 278 8.92 -20.21 -15.45
C LEU A 278 9.54 -18.86 -15.82
N ASP A 279 9.90 -18.69 -17.08
CA ASP A 279 10.15 -17.37 -17.66
C ASP A 279 8.80 -16.71 -17.96
N VAL A 280 8.50 -15.62 -17.28
CA VAL A 280 7.23 -14.87 -17.46
C VAL A 280 7.07 -14.31 -18.87
N THR A 281 8.14 -14.22 -19.65
CA THR A 281 8.08 -13.76 -21.04
C THR A 281 7.67 -14.85 -22.03
N ALA A 282 7.66 -16.12 -21.61
CA ALA A 282 7.21 -17.24 -22.43
C ALA A 282 5.77 -17.03 -22.94
N ALA A 283 5.47 -17.54 -24.13
CA ALA A 283 4.16 -17.37 -24.75
C ALA A 283 3.04 -18.05 -23.94
N ASP A 284 3.37 -19.18 -23.29
CA ASP A 284 2.47 -20.03 -22.50
C ASP A 284 2.49 -19.73 -20.99
N ALA A 285 3.08 -18.59 -20.58
CA ALA A 285 3.31 -18.29 -19.17
C ALA A 285 2.00 -18.17 -18.37
N GLY A 286 0.96 -17.58 -18.97
CA GLY A 286 -0.34 -17.42 -18.33
C GLY A 286 -1.05 -18.75 -18.10
N GLU A 287 -1.08 -19.61 -19.12
CA GLU A 287 -1.66 -20.95 -19.05
C GLU A 287 -0.94 -21.82 -18.01
N ARG A 288 0.40 -21.76 -17.97
CA ARG A 288 1.18 -22.54 -17.00
C ARG A 288 0.98 -22.08 -15.56
N ILE A 289 0.82 -20.77 -15.34
CA ILE A 289 0.50 -20.22 -14.01
C ILE A 289 -0.87 -20.73 -13.55
N LEU A 290 -1.87 -20.63 -14.43
CA LEU A 290 -3.23 -21.05 -14.13
C LEU A 290 -3.30 -22.56 -13.86
N GLU A 291 -2.73 -23.37 -14.74
CA GLU A 291 -2.69 -24.83 -14.60
C GLU A 291 -2.02 -25.25 -13.28
N HIS A 292 -0.87 -24.65 -12.95
CA HIS A 292 -0.18 -24.98 -11.70
C HIS A 292 -1.00 -24.63 -10.47
N ALA A 293 -1.65 -23.45 -10.46
CA ALA A 293 -2.49 -23.03 -9.34
C ALA A 293 -3.70 -23.95 -9.18
N ARG A 294 -4.38 -24.31 -10.28
CA ARG A 294 -5.56 -25.20 -10.25
C ARG A 294 -5.19 -26.64 -9.90
N ALA A 295 -4.18 -27.21 -10.54
CA ALA A 295 -3.80 -28.60 -10.31
C ALA A 295 -3.29 -28.84 -8.87
N ARG A 296 -2.69 -27.82 -8.23
CA ARG A 296 -2.17 -27.94 -6.86
C ARG A 296 -3.13 -27.48 -5.78
N HIS A 297 -3.93 -26.45 -6.07
CA HIS A 297 -4.69 -25.71 -5.06
C HIS A 297 -6.16 -25.48 -5.43
N GLY A 298 -6.61 -25.96 -6.60
CA GLY A 298 -8.00 -25.92 -7.07
C GLY A 298 -8.48 -24.57 -7.62
N ARG A 299 -7.78 -23.47 -7.33
CA ARG A 299 -8.19 -22.10 -7.70
C ARG A 299 -7.00 -21.16 -7.86
N LEU A 300 -7.26 -19.97 -8.43
CA LEU A 300 -6.35 -18.83 -8.45
C LEU A 300 -7.16 -17.56 -8.14
N ASP A 301 -6.78 -16.83 -7.10
CA ASP A 301 -7.50 -15.64 -6.63
C ASP A 301 -6.70 -14.36 -6.84
N VAL A 302 -5.39 -14.41 -6.61
CA VAL A 302 -4.51 -13.25 -6.62
C VAL A 302 -3.34 -13.47 -7.57
N VAL A 303 -3.04 -12.49 -8.40
CA VAL A 303 -1.83 -12.44 -9.22
C VAL A 303 -1.05 -11.18 -8.92
N VAL A 304 0.19 -11.35 -8.44
CA VAL A 304 1.12 -10.27 -8.19
C VAL A 304 2.20 -10.21 -9.26
N HIS A 305 2.12 -9.18 -10.09
CA HIS A 305 3.11 -8.88 -11.13
C HIS A 305 4.30 -8.11 -10.54
N ASN A 306 5.21 -8.83 -9.89
CA ASN A 306 6.43 -8.27 -9.28
C ASN A 306 7.68 -8.45 -10.17
N ALA A 307 7.74 -9.47 -11.03
CA ALA A 307 8.89 -9.68 -11.90
C ALA A 307 9.22 -8.41 -12.71
N GLY A 308 10.50 -8.05 -12.72
CA GLY A 308 10.96 -6.86 -13.42
C GLY A 308 12.48 -6.73 -13.45
N ILE A 309 12.98 -6.09 -14.49
CA ILE A 309 14.40 -5.81 -14.69
C ILE A 309 14.64 -4.34 -15.01
N THR A 310 15.89 -3.91 -14.78
CA THR A 310 16.41 -2.62 -15.23
C THR A 310 17.58 -2.83 -16.18
N ARG A 311 17.71 -1.95 -17.17
CA ARG A 311 18.85 -1.87 -18.12
C ARG A 311 19.16 -0.39 -18.36
N ASP A 312 19.70 0.23 -17.32
CA ASP A 312 19.89 1.68 -17.28
C ASP A 312 20.94 2.13 -18.30
N LYS A 313 20.55 3.06 -19.16
CA LYS A 313 21.40 3.69 -20.16
C LYS A 313 20.75 5.00 -20.62
N LEU A 314 21.56 6.02 -20.89
CA LEU A 314 21.05 7.22 -21.57
C LEU A 314 20.50 6.82 -22.95
N LEU A 315 19.38 7.41 -23.36
CA LEU A 315 18.67 7.03 -24.59
C LEU A 315 19.57 7.11 -25.83
N ALA A 316 20.45 8.12 -25.91
CA ALA A 316 21.43 8.27 -26.98
C ALA A 316 22.41 7.09 -27.13
N ASN A 317 22.52 6.24 -26.10
CA ASN A 317 23.38 5.06 -26.07
C ASN A 317 22.58 3.77 -25.82
N MET A 318 21.26 3.81 -25.96
CA MET A 318 20.39 2.66 -25.74
C MET A 318 20.47 1.72 -26.94
N SER A 319 20.75 0.44 -26.67
CA SER A 319 20.69 -0.61 -27.68
C SER A 319 19.31 -1.26 -27.70
N ASP A 320 18.97 -1.89 -28.82
CA ASP A 320 17.68 -2.57 -28.99
C ASP A 320 17.45 -3.64 -27.90
N ASP A 321 18.45 -4.46 -27.61
CA ASP A 321 18.36 -5.53 -26.59
C ASP A 321 18.03 -4.99 -25.19
N LYS A 322 18.56 -3.82 -24.81
CA LYS A 322 18.30 -3.18 -23.51
C LYS A 322 16.94 -2.53 -23.46
N TRP A 323 16.45 -2.05 -24.59
CA TRP A 323 15.10 -1.53 -24.70
C TRP A 323 14.10 -2.68 -24.65
N SER A 324 14.17 -3.60 -25.62
CA SER A 324 13.22 -4.68 -25.84
C SER A 324 13.11 -5.61 -24.63
N SER A 325 14.22 -5.99 -23.98
CA SER A 325 14.17 -6.86 -22.80
C SER A 325 13.41 -6.25 -21.62
N VAL A 326 13.58 -4.95 -21.36
CA VAL A 326 12.88 -4.26 -20.28
C VAL A 326 11.38 -4.21 -20.56
N LEU A 327 10.97 -3.89 -21.79
CA LEU A 327 9.56 -3.87 -22.18
C LEU A 327 8.96 -5.28 -22.16
N ALA A 328 9.70 -6.29 -22.63
CA ALA A 328 9.28 -7.68 -22.66
C ALA A 328 8.93 -8.21 -21.26
N VAL A 329 9.83 -8.01 -20.29
CA VAL A 329 9.65 -8.49 -18.91
C VAL A 329 8.66 -7.63 -18.13
N ASN A 330 8.81 -6.30 -18.19
CA ASN A 330 8.14 -5.43 -17.23
C ASN A 330 6.69 -5.08 -17.61
N ILE A 331 6.28 -5.28 -18.86
CA ILE A 331 4.92 -4.94 -19.29
C ILE A 331 4.32 -5.92 -20.31
N ALA A 332 5.05 -6.34 -21.34
CA ALA A 332 4.48 -7.21 -22.38
C ALA A 332 4.11 -8.61 -21.82
N ALA A 333 4.95 -9.16 -20.93
CA ALA A 333 4.65 -10.39 -20.19
C ALA A 333 3.37 -10.27 -19.35
N GLN A 334 3.20 -9.16 -18.64
CA GLN A 334 2.03 -8.94 -17.77
C GLN A 334 0.74 -8.88 -18.59
N LEU A 335 0.76 -8.20 -19.74
CA LEU A 335 -0.37 -8.13 -20.67
C LEU A 335 -0.77 -9.52 -21.18
N ARG A 336 0.19 -10.32 -21.63
CA ARG A 336 -0.07 -11.70 -22.10
C ARG A 336 -0.62 -12.60 -21.00
N ILE A 337 -0.02 -12.54 -19.80
CA ILE A 337 -0.51 -13.32 -18.66
C ILE A 337 -1.94 -12.91 -18.32
N ASN A 338 -2.24 -11.60 -18.25
CA ASN A 338 -3.59 -11.12 -17.96
C ASN A 338 -4.60 -11.55 -19.04
N GLU A 339 -4.23 -11.52 -20.31
CA GLU A 339 -5.08 -11.98 -21.41
C GLU A 339 -5.45 -13.47 -21.25
N ALA A 340 -4.46 -14.33 -21.00
CA ALA A 340 -4.71 -15.76 -20.74
C ALA A 340 -5.61 -15.99 -19.51
N LEU A 341 -5.37 -15.26 -18.41
CA LEU A 341 -6.20 -15.36 -17.21
C LEU A 341 -7.64 -14.92 -17.46
N LEU A 342 -7.84 -13.77 -18.10
CA LEU A 342 -9.17 -13.21 -18.38
C LEU A 342 -9.98 -14.06 -19.37
N THR A 343 -9.31 -14.75 -20.29
CA THR A 343 -9.97 -15.60 -21.30
C THR A 343 -10.22 -17.03 -20.85
N SER A 344 -9.57 -17.47 -19.77
CA SER A 344 -9.67 -18.86 -19.28
C SER A 344 -11.04 -19.28 -18.77
N GLY A 345 -11.86 -18.33 -18.28
CA GLY A 345 -13.07 -18.62 -17.52
C GLY A 345 -12.82 -19.11 -16.08
N ASP A 346 -11.57 -19.22 -15.66
CA ASP A 346 -11.16 -19.83 -14.39
C ASP A 346 -10.64 -18.82 -13.36
N PHE A 347 -10.55 -17.56 -13.75
CA PHE A 347 -10.09 -16.43 -12.94
C PHE A 347 -11.26 -15.44 -12.72
N VAL A 348 -12.33 -15.93 -12.07
CA VAL A 348 -13.65 -15.26 -12.03
C VAL A 348 -14.20 -15.02 -10.62
N ASP A 349 -13.60 -15.60 -9.58
CA ASP A 349 -14.10 -15.49 -8.19
C ASP A 349 -13.54 -14.25 -7.47
N ALA A 350 -14.03 -13.06 -7.83
CA ALA A 350 -13.51 -11.79 -7.31
C ALA A 350 -11.96 -11.69 -7.44
N PRO A 351 -11.41 -11.88 -8.65
CA PRO A 351 -9.97 -11.92 -8.87
C PRO A 351 -9.25 -10.62 -8.45
N ARG A 352 -7.99 -10.72 -8.03
CA ARG A 352 -7.16 -9.57 -7.64
C ARG A 352 -5.86 -9.57 -8.45
N ILE A 353 -5.65 -8.51 -9.22
CA ILE A 353 -4.36 -8.24 -9.89
C ILE A 353 -3.68 -7.09 -9.17
N VAL A 354 -2.47 -7.31 -8.67
CA VAL A 354 -1.64 -6.25 -8.07
C VAL A 354 -0.29 -6.18 -8.78
N ALA A 355 0.02 -5.06 -9.42
CA ALA A 355 1.24 -4.91 -10.21
C ALA A 355 2.27 -3.96 -9.59
N LEU A 356 3.55 -4.21 -9.83
CA LEU A 356 4.63 -3.33 -9.40
C LEU A 356 4.90 -2.27 -10.48
N ALA A 357 4.43 -1.05 -10.25
CA ALA A 357 4.85 0.15 -10.96
C ALA A 357 6.18 0.67 -10.37
N SER A 358 6.42 1.99 -10.44
CA SER A 358 7.57 2.64 -9.81
C SER A 358 7.36 4.16 -9.80
N THR A 359 7.98 4.86 -8.85
CA THR A 359 8.08 6.33 -8.93
C THR A 359 8.76 6.82 -10.21
N SER A 360 9.70 6.05 -10.79
CA SER A 360 10.28 6.37 -12.10
C SER A 360 9.26 6.31 -13.24
N GLY A 361 8.21 5.49 -13.12
CA GLY A 361 7.11 5.45 -14.09
C GLY A 361 6.16 6.65 -13.98
N ILE A 362 6.17 7.36 -12.85
CA ILE A 362 5.34 8.53 -12.59
C ILE A 362 6.08 9.81 -13.00
N ALA A 363 7.34 9.95 -12.59
CA ALA A 363 8.09 11.19 -12.72
C ALA A 363 9.26 11.13 -13.73
N GLY A 364 9.54 9.95 -14.30
CA GLY A 364 10.74 9.72 -15.07
C GLY A 364 12.00 9.60 -14.19
N ASN A 365 13.09 9.14 -14.80
CA ASN A 365 14.41 9.15 -14.18
C ASN A 365 15.51 9.13 -15.25
N ARG A 366 16.64 9.80 -14.98
CA ARG A 366 17.74 9.89 -15.93
C ARG A 366 18.34 8.51 -16.18
N GLY A 367 18.46 8.13 -17.46
CA GLY A 367 19.00 6.83 -17.86
C GLY A 367 18.01 5.67 -17.78
N GLN A 368 16.74 5.95 -17.49
CA GLN A 368 15.69 4.95 -17.32
C GLN A 368 14.52 5.17 -18.29
N THR A 369 14.77 5.61 -19.53
CA THR A 369 13.67 5.84 -20.50
C THR A 369 12.89 4.56 -20.81
N ASN A 370 13.58 3.43 -21.01
CA ASN A 370 12.97 2.09 -21.15
C ASN A 370 12.19 1.68 -19.89
N TYR A 371 12.81 1.81 -18.71
CA TYR A 371 12.22 1.38 -17.45
C TYR A 371 11.00 2.25 -17.06
N ALA A 372 11.12 3.57 -17.16
CA ALA A 372 10.03 4.51 -16.93
C ALA A 372 8.87 4.28 -17.92
N ALA A 373 9.16 4.05 -19.21
CA ALA A 373 8.14 3.66 -20.18
C ALA A 373 7.41 2.38 -19.74
N SER A 374 8.14 1.34 -19.33
CA SER A 374 7.53 0.09 -18.87
C SER A 374 6.67 0.27 -17.61
N LYS A 375 7.14 1.02 -16.60
CA LYS A 375 6.44 1.21 -15.34
C LYS A 375 5.29 2.23 -15.43
N GLY A 376 5.37 3.20 -16.33
CA GLY A 376 4.23 4.01 -16.74
C GLY A 376 3.20 3.18 -17.50
N GLY A 377 3.65 2.24 -18.33
CA GLY A 377 2.81 1.23 -18.99
C GLY A 377 2.03 0.37 -18.00
N VAL A 378 2.66 -0.07 -16.90
CA VAL A 378 1.97 -0.80 -15.82
C VAL A 378 0.82 0.02 -15.21
N ILE A 379 1.00 1.32 -14.99
CA ILE A 379 -0.04 2.21 -14.47
C ILE A 379 -1.20 2.35 -15.47
N GLY A 380 -0.89 2.39 -16.77
CA GLY A 380 -1.91 2.36 -17.83
C GLY A 380 -2.68 1.02 -17.88
N MET A 381 -1.94 -0.09 -17.87
CA MET A 381 -2.50 -1.45 -17.88
C MET A 381 -3.46 -1.65 -16.71
N VAL A 382 -3.05 -1.32 -15.48
CA VAL A 382 -3.90 -1.49 -14.30
C VAL A 382 -5.22 -0.74 -14.42
N ARG A 383 -5.19 0.52 -14.85
CA ARG A 383 -6.41 1.33 -15.08
C ARG A 383 -7.31 0.73 -16.16
N ALA A 384 -6.73 0.19 -17.23
CA ALA A 384 -7.49 -0.40 -18.33
C ALA A 384 -8.02 -1.81 -18.02
N THR A 385 -7.31 -2.60 -17.20
CA THR A 385 -7.73 -3.95 -16.78
C THR A 385 -8.82 -3.92 -15.70
N ALA A 386 -8.80 -2.91 -14.82
CA ALA A 386 -9.77 -2.73 -13.77
C ALA A 386 -11.25 -2.89 -14.20
N PRO A 387 -11.77 -2.18 -15.22
CA PRO A 387 -13.17 -2.34 -15.66
C PRO A 387 -13.46 -3.72 -16.26
N LEU A 388 -12.46 -4.43 -16.80
CA LEU A 388 -12.65 -5.80 -17.32
C LEU A 388 -12.88 -6.80 -16.18
N LEU A 389 -12.29 -6.55 -15.01
CA LEU A 389 -12.48 -7.39 -13.82
C LEU A 389 -13.73 -7.06 -13.03
N ALA A 390 -14.31 -5.87 -13.21
CA ALA A 390 -15.50 -5.42 -12.49
C ALA A 390 -16.69 -6.38 -12.67
N ALA A 391 -16.85 -6.98 -13.86
CA ALA A 391 -17.88 -7.97 -14.15
C ALA A 391 -17.80 -9.24 -13.27
N PHE A 392 -16.63 -9.49 -12.68
CA PHE A 392 -16.34 -10.64 -11.82
C PHE A 392 -16.19 -10.25 -10.34
N GLY A 393 -16.51 -9.00 -9.96
CA GLY A 393 -16.22 -8.47 -8.62
C GLY A 393 -14.71 -8.36 -8.33
N GLY A 394 -13.90 -8.36 -9.38
CA GLY A 394 -12.44 -8.31 -9.30
C GLY A 394 -11.86 -6.90 -9.33
N THR A 395 -10.59 -6.78 -8.99
CA THR A 395 -9.86 -5.49 -8.99
C THR A 395 -8.50 -5.63 -9.65
N ALA A 396 -8.06 -4.59 -10.36
CA ALA A 396 -6.66 -4.41 -10.74
C ALA A 396 -6.11 -3.15 -10.07
N ASN A 397 -4.99 -3.26 -9.37
CA ASN A 397 -4.31 -2.15 -8.70
C ASN A 397 -2.79 -2.23 -8.89
N ALA A 398 -2.07 -1.17 -8.55
CA ALA A 398 -0.62 -1.10 -8.60
C ALA A 398 -0.04 -0.55 -7.30
N VAL A 399 1.18 -0.97 -6.99
CA VAL A 399 2.05 -0.32 -6.02
C VAL A 399 3.22 0.31 -6.77
N ALA A 400 3.56 1.56 -6.46
CA ALA A 400 4.68 2.29 -7.02
C ALA A 400 5.75 2.54 -5.94
N PRO A 401 6.72 1.63 -5.76
CA PRO A 401 7.77 1.82 -4.77
C PRO A 401 8.67 3.01 -5.10
N GLY A 402 9.10 3.71 -4.05
CA GLY A 402 10.18 4.68 -4.09
C GLY A 402 11.54 4.01 -3.86
N PHE A 403 12.39 4.64 -3.03
CA PHE A 403 13.68 4.06 -2.67
C PHE A 403 13.51 2.97 -1.60
N ILE A 404 13.73 1.71 -2.00
CA ILE A 404 13.64 0.53 -1.12
C ILE A 404 15.03 -0.11 -0.96
N GLU A 405 15.42 -0.45 0.26
CA GLU A 405 16.67 -1.14 0.59
C GLU A 405 16.62 -2.59 0.10
N THR A 406 17.38 -2.88 -0.97
CA THR A 406 17.45 -4.19 -1.62
C THR A 406 18.89 -4.47 -2.06
N GLU A 407 19.16 -5.69 -2.52
CA GLU A 407 20.43 -6.01 -3.19
C GLU A 407 20.67 -5.15 -4.44
N MET A 408 19.60 -4.73 -5.13
CA MET A 408 19.70 -3.88 -6.32
C MET A 408 20.14 -2.46 -5.95
N THR A 409 19.51 -1.85 -4.93
CA THR A 409 19.88 -0.51 -4.47
C THR A 409 21.24 -0.48 -3.75
N ALA A 410 21.69 -1.62 -3.23
CA ALA A 410 23.04 -1.76 -2.68
C ALA A 410 24.15 -1.54 -3.73
N ARG A 411 23.85 -1.68 -5.04
CA ARG A 411 24.81 -1.44 -6.14
C ARG A 411 24.95 0.04 -6.54
N ILE A 412 24.06 0.90 -6.05
CA ILE A 412 24.12 2.36 -6.32
C ILE A 412 25.35 2.95 -5.60
N PRO A 413 26.13 3.85 -6.23
CA PRO A 413 27.24 4.54 -5.59
C PRO A 413 26.86 5.16 -4.24
N ALA A 414 27.73 5.04 -3.24
CA ALA A 414 27.40 5.31 -1.84
C ALA A 414 26.82 6.71 -1.60
N VAL A 415 27.40 7.76 -2.20
CA VAL A 415 26.94 9.15 -2.05
C VAL A 415 25.54 9.33 -2.65
N THR A 416 25.35 8.90 -3.90
CA THR A 416 24.05 8.97 -4.59
C THR A 416 22.98 8.18 -3.83
N ARG A 417 23.34 7.01 -3.30
CA ARG A 417 22.46 6.17 -2.48
C ARG A 417 22.03 6.87 -1.20
N GLN A 418 22.97 7.52 -0.49
CA GLN A 418 22.64 8.27 0.73
C GLN A 418 21.75 9.47 0.45
N VAL A 419 21.98 10.21 -0.64
CA VAL A 419 21.10 11.32 -1.03
C VAL A 419 19.70 10.78 -1.33
N ALA A 420 19.57 9.80 -2.21
CA ALA A 420 18.27 9.22 -2.59
C ALA A 420 17.48 8.66 -1.39
N ARG A 421 18.18 8.04 -0.43
CA ARG A 421 17.62 7.54 0.84
C ARG A 421 16.95 8.64 1.67
N ARG A 422 17.40 9.89 1.58
CA ARG A 422 16.94 11.01 2.41
C ARG A 422 15.91 11.93 1.73
N LEU A 423 15.70 11.80 0.41
CA LEU A 423 14.78 12.63 -0.36
C LEU A 423 13.30 12.21 -0.19
N ASN A 424 12.87 12.04 1.07
CA ASN A 424 11.48 11.73 1.44
C ASN A 424 11.21 12.20 2.89
N SER A 425 9.95 12.38 3.27
CA SER A 425 9.55 12.92 4.59
C SER A 425 10.00 12.05 5.77
N LEU A 426 10.09 10.74 5.57
CA LEU A 426 10.57 9.79 6.59
C LEU A 426 12.10 9.72 6.69
N GLN A 427 12.81 10.44 5.81
CA GLN A 427 14.25 10.57 5.72
C GLN A 427 15.00 9.23 5.78
N GLN A 428 14.43 8.15 5.26
CA GLN A 428 15.07 6.83 5.21
C GLN A 428 14.60 6.01 4.01
N GLY A 429 15.30 4.91 3.71
CA GLY A 429 14.87 3.96 2.71
C GLY A 429 13.77 3.05 3.26
N GLY A 430 12.81 2.70 2.41
CA GLY A 430 11.81 1.69 2.74
C GLY A 430 12.41 0.30 2.75
N LEU A 431 11.67 -0.67 3.28
CA LEU A 431 12.02 -2.08 3.27
C LEU A 431 11.12 -2.87 2.31
N PRO A 432 11.56 -4.03 1.82
CA PRO A 432 10.72 -4.92 1.01
C PRO A 432 9.35 -5.22 1.63
N VAL A 433 9.30 -5.39 2.95
CA VAL A 433 8.05 -5.62 3.70
C VAL A 433 7.08 -4.44 3.54
N ASP A 434 7.55 -3.20 3.45
CA ASP A 434 6.66 -2.04 3.32
C ASP A 434 5.87 -2.07 1.99
N VAL A 435 6.49 -2.61 0.94
CA VAL A 435 5.86 -2.83 -0.37
C VAL A 435 4.91 -4.03 -0.31
N ALA A 436 5.34 -5.11 0.34
CA ALA A 436 4.55 -6.32 0.49
C ALA A 436 3.25 -6.10 1.28
N GLU A 437 3.27 -5.29 2.33
CA GLU A 437 2.08 -4.92 3.12
C GLU A 437 1.04 -4.16 2.28
N ALA A 438 1.50 -3.21 1.44
CA ALA A 438 0.61 -2.49 0.52
C ALA A 438 -0.01 -3.43 -0.54
N ILE A 439 0.75 -4.41 -1.02
CA ILE A 439 0.27 -5.42 -1.96
C ILE A 439 -0.75 -6.34 -1.29
N ALA A 440 -0.49 -6.83 -0.08
CA ALA A 440 -1.40 -7.68 0.67
C ALA A 440 -2.73 -6.97 0.98
N PHE A 441 -2.67 -5.68 1.34
CA PHE A 441 -3.85 -4.85 1.49
C PHE A 441 -4.69 -4.77 0.20
N LEU A 442 -4.07 -4.42 -0.93
CA LEU A 442 -4.76 -4.32 -2.23
C LEU A 442 -5.22 -5.68 -2.78
N ALA A 443 -4.61 -6.78 -2.33
CA ALA A 443 -5.01 -8.14 -2.67
C ALA A 443 -6.15 -8.68 -1.78
N SER A 444 -6.50 -7.97 -0.69
CA SER A 444 -7.51 -8.44 0.25
C SER A 444 -8.92 -8.39 -0.36
N PRO A 445 -9.84 -9.30 0.04
CA PRO A 445 -11.25 -9.21 -0.32
C PRO A 445 -11.86 -7.86 0.08
N ALA A 446 -11.44 -7.32 1.23
CA ALA A 446 -11.95 -6.08 1.80
C ALA A 446 -11.62 -4.84 0.96
N ALA A 447 -10.61 -4.89 0.10
CA ALA A 447 -10.22 -3.79 -0.79
C ALA A 447 -10.99 -3.79 -2.14
N GLY A 448 -12.14 -4.46 -2.24
CA GLY A 448 -12.88 -4.66 -3.50
C GLY A 448 -13.39 -3.40 -4.20
N GLY A 449 -13.56 -2.31 -3.45
CA GLY A 449 -13.97 -0.99 -3.93
C GLY A 449 -12.80 -0.05 -4.25
N ILE A 450 -11.56 -0.54 -4.19
CA ILE A 450 -10.36 0.18 -4.63
C ILE A 450 -9.97 -0.38 -6.00
N VAL A 451 -10.22 0.39 -7.06
CA VAL A 451 -10.17 -0.13 -8.43
C VAL A 451 -9.32 0.77 -9.32
N GLY A 452 -8.34 0.19 -10.04
CA GLY A 452 -7.49 0.93 -10.98
C GLY A 452 -6.49 1.87 -10.31
N ARG A 453 -6.22 1.70 -9.01
CA ARG A 453 -5.42 2.63 -8.21
C ARG A 453 -3.94 2.31 -8.23
N THR A 454 -3.11 3.35 -8.15
CA THR A 454 -1.65 3.21 -7.99
C THR A 454 -1.22 3.84 -6.67
N LEU A 455 -0.89 3.00 -5.68
CA LEU A 455 -0.47 3.45 -4.35
C LEU A 455 1.06 3.58 -4.29
N ARG A 456 1.59 4.75 -3.94
CA ARG A 456 3.04 4.91 -3.77
C ARG A 456 3.49 4.47 -2.38
N VAL A 457 4.48 3.58 -2.34
CA VAL A 457 5.18 3.18 -1.11
C VAL A 457 6.55 3.85 -1.14
N CYS A 458 6.62 5.09 -0.68
CA CYS A 458 7.77 5.96 -0.95
C CYS A 458 8.18 6.90 0.20
N GLY A 459 7.54 6.82 1.36
CA GLY A 459 7.81 7.72 2.49
C GLY A 459 7.60 9.20 2.15
N GLN A 460 6.68 9.48 1.22
CA GLN A 460 6.44 10.80 0.63
C GLN A 460 7.66 11.40 -0.09
N ASN A 461 8.25 10.64 -1.01
CA ASN A 461 9.30 11.14 -1.90
C ASN A 461 8.82 12.41 -2.66
N MET A 462 9.67 13.44 -2.70
CA MET A 462 9.39 14.74 -3.33
C MET A 462 9.11 14.63 -4.84
N VAL A 463 9.60 13.59 -5.49
CA VAL A 463 9.43 13.35 -6.92
C VAL A 463 8.06 12.72 -7.21
N GLY A 464 7.27 13.31 -8.12
CA GLY A 464 5.94 12.82 -8.48
C GLY A 464 5.23 13.66 -9.56
N ARG A 465 4.01 13.25 -9.91
CA ARG A 465 3.02 13.99 -10.70
C ARG A 465 1.80 14.26 -9.82
#